data_AF-A0A2A5D1D4-F1
#
_entry.id   AF-A0A2A5D1D4-F1
#
_cell.length_a   1.000
_cell.length_b   1.000
_cell.length_c   1.000
_cell.angle_alpha   90.00
_cell.angle_beta   90.00
_cell.angle_gamma   90.00
#
_symmetry.space_group_name_H-M   'P 1'
#
loop_
_entity.id
_entity.type
_entity.pdbx_description
1 polymer ?
#
loop_
_entity_poly.entity_id
_entity_poly.type
_entity_poly.pdbx_seq_one_letter_code
_entity_poly.pdbx_strand_id
1 'polypeptide(L)' 'MTEENNQQPRKELGPLDIMKSVAAAMIGVQSDDNRERDFEQGKPAHFIIAGVIFVIIFLLTIATVVSSVLKSAGQ' A
#
# COMPACT_ATOMS: atom_id res chain seq x y z
N MET A 1 -41.48 -17.11 4.55
CA MET A 1 -40.57 -16.17 5.22
C MET A 1 -39.46 -15.93 4.23
N THR A 2 -39.54 -14.83 3.50
CA THR A 2 -38.64 -14.51 2.38
C THR A 2 -37.33 -14.01 2.96
N GLU A 3 -36.24 -14.69 2.67
CA GLU A 3 -34.90 -14.21 3.02
C GLU A 3 -34.59 -12.97 2.17
N GLU A 4 -34.58 -11.80 2.80
CA GLU A 4 -34.07 -10.58 2.17
C GLU A 4 -32.55 -10.71 1.99
N ASN A 5 -32.17 -11.05 0.77
CA ASN A 5 -30.80 -11.03 0.28
C ASN A 5 -30.31 -9.58 0.22
N ASN A 6 -29.76 -9.08 1.33
CA ASN A 6 -29.12 -7.77 1.47
C ASN A 6 -27.77 -7.76 0.71
N GLN A 7 -27.83 -7.79 -0.62
CA GLN A 7 -26.66 -7.48 -1.44
C GLN A 7 -26.49 -5.96 -1.46
N GLN A 8 -25.73 -5.45 -0.50
CA GLN A 8 -25.21 -4.10 -0.60
C GLN A 8 -24.43 -3.99 -1.92
N PRO A 9 -24.75 -3.03 -2.80
CA PRO A 9 -24.06 -2.90 -4.09
C PRO A 9 -22.57 -2.71 -3.81
N ARG A 10 -21.72 -3.57 -4.39
CA ARG A 10 -20.25 -3.45 -4.32
C ARG A 10 -19.86 -2.05 -4.77
N LYS A 11 -19.62 -1.16 -3.80
CA LYS A 11 -19.20 0.20 -4.04
C LYS A 11 -17.74 0.12 -4.49
N GLU A 12 -17.48 0.49 -5.74
CA GLU A 12 -16.12 0.55 -6.26
C GLU A 12 -15.24 1.36 -5.31
N LEU A 13 -14.05 0.85 -5.04
CA LEU A 13 -13.05 1.50 -4.19
C LEU A 13 -12.76 2.90 -4.71
N GLY A 14 -13.09 3.91 -3.90
CA GLY A 14 -12.71 5.27 -4.20
C GLY A 14 -11.18 5.45 -4.08
N PRO A 15 -10.59 6.44 -4.77
CA PRO A 15 -9.16 6.75 -4.64
C PRO A 15 -8.70 7.02 -3.20
N LEU A 16 -9.59 7.58 -2.37
CA LEU A 16 -9.36 7.82 -0.95
C LEU A 16 -9.29 6.52 -0.14
N ASP A 17 -10.07 5.51 -0.50
CA ASP A 17 -10.10 4.22 0.20
C ASP A 17 -8.83 3.43 -0.11
N ILE A 18 -8.35 3.49 -1.35
CA ILE A 18 -7.06 2.92 -1.77
C ILE A 18 -5.92 3.58 -1.00
N MET A 19 -5.91 4.91 -0.89
CA MET A 19 -4.86 5.63 -0.15
C MET A 19 -4.84 5.26 1.34
N LYS A 20 -6.02 5.06 1.95
CA LYS A 20 -6.13 4.58 3.34
C LYS A 20 -5.66 3.13 3.50
N SER A 21 -6.04 2.23 2.59
CA SER A 21 -5.54 0.85 2.57
C SER A 21 -4.02 0.82 2.52
N VAL A 22 -3.41 1.59 1.60
CA VAL A 22 -1.94 1.68 1.45
C VAL A 22 -1.29 2.25 2.72
N ALA A 23 -1.83 3.33 3.30
CA ALA A 23 -1.29 3.90 4.53
C ALA A 23 -1.35 2.93 5.71
N ALA A 24 -2.46 2.21 5.88
CA ALA A 24 -2.61 1.20 6.92
C ALA A 24 -1.65 0.02 6.73
N ALA A 25 -1.44 -0.42 5.49
CA ALA A 25 -0.47 -1.47 5.15
C ALA A 25 0.98 -1.04 5.44
N MET A 26 1.34 0.22 5.16
CA MET A 26 2.68 0.77 5.44
C MET A 26 2.97 0.91 6.94
N ILE A 27 1.95 1.18 7.75
CA ILE A 27 2.07 1.20 9.23
C ILE A 27 2.10 -0.24 9.80
N GLY A 28 1.66 -1.24 9.04
CA GLY A 28 1.58 -2.64 9.46
C GLY A 28 0.28 -3.01 10.17
N VAL A 29 -0.71 -2.12 10.19
CA VAL A 29 -2.04 -2.32 10.84
C VAL A 29 -3.12 -2.63 9.82
N GLN A 30 -2.79 -3.45 8.81
CA GLN A 30 -3.75 -3.87 7.80
C GLN A 30 -4.81 -4.76 8.45
N SER A 31 -6.04 -4.26 8.58
CA SER A 31 -7.19 -5.04 9.07
C SER A 31 -7.58 -6.13 8.07
N ASP A 32 -8.23 -7.19 8.56
CA ASP A 32 -8.75 -8.27 7.70
C ASP A 32 -9.71 -7.73 6.63
N ASP A 33 -10.52 -6.72 6.94
CA ASP A 33 -11.44 -6.06 5.99
C ASP A 33 -10.69 -5.30 4.87
N ASN A 34 -9.59 -4.60 5.21
CA ASN A 34 -8.73 -3.98 4.18
C ASN A 34 -8.04 -5.06 3.35
N ARG A 35 -7.59 -6.16 3.95
CA ARG A 35 -6.98 -7.28 3.23
C ARG A 35 -7.98 -7.97 2.31
N GLU A 36 -9.16 -8.31 2.79
CA GLU A 36 -10.20 -8.97 2.00
C GLU A 36 -10.61 -8.08 0.83
N ARG A 37 -10.82 -6.78 1.06
CA ARG A 37 -11.11 -5.81 -0.01
C ARG A 37 -9.96 -5.65 -1.01
N ASP A 38 -8.73 -5.56 -0.54
CA ASP A 38 -7.53 -5.41 -1.38
C ASP A 38 -7.27 -6.68 -2.23
N PHE A 39 -7.60 -7.87 -1.71
CA PHE A 39 -7.36 -9.17 -2.36
C PHE A 39 -8.55 -9.69 -3.17
N GLU A 40 -9.79 -9.31 -2.84
CA GLU A 40 -11.00 -9.64 -3.61
C GLU A 40 -11.24 -8.65 -4.75
N GLN A 41 -10.95 -7.36 -4.55
CA GLN A 41 -11.17 -6.31 -5.56
C GLN A 41 -9.91 -5.97 -6.36
N GLY A 42 -8.72 -6.29 -5.86
CA GLY A 42 -7.42 -6.05 -6.51
C GLY A 42 -6.62 -7.33 -6.76
N LYS A 43 -5.76 -7.34 -7.80
CA LYS A 43 -4.83 -8.47 -8.03
C LYS A 43 -3.62 -8.34 -7.09
N PRO A 44 -3.25 -9.38 -6.31
CA PRO A 44 -2.10 -9.36 -5.39
C PRO A 44 -0.78 -8.90 -6.03
N ALA A 45 -0.61 -9.15 -7.33
CA ALA A 45 0.54 -8.69 -8.11
C ALA A 45 0.75 -7.16 -8.06
N HIS A 46 -0.32 -6.35 -8.00
CA HIS A 46 -0.19 -4.89 -7.97
C HIS A 46 0.45 -4.41 -6.65
N PHE A 47 0.10 -5.04 -5.53
CA PHE A 47 0.68 -4.73 -4.22
C PHE A 47 2.15 -5.13 -4.14
N ILE A 48 2.52 -6.29 -4.69
CA ILE A 48 3.92 -6.73 -4.76
C ILE A 48 4.75 -5.76 -5.60
N ILE A 49 4.27 -5.38 -6.79
CA ILE A 49 4.96 -4.43 -7.67
C ILE A 49 5.13 -3.08 -6.97
N ALA A 50 4.07 -2.56 -6.33
CA ALA A 50 4.14 -1.32 -5.57
C ALA A 50 5.19 -1.39 -4.44
N GLY A 51 5.22 -2.50 -3.69
CA GLY A 51 6.21 -2.74 -2.63
C GLY A 51 7.65 -2.78 -3.17
N VAL A 52 7.89 -3.47 -4.29
CA VAL A 52 9.22 -3.53 -4.93
C VAL A 52 9.67 -2.15 -5.39
N ILE A 53 8.80 -1.39 -6.05
CA ILE A 53 9.10 -0.01 -6.48
C ILE A 53 9.44 0.85 -5.26
N PHE A 54 8.66 0.75 -4.18
CA PHE A 54 8.91 1.48 -2.94
C PHE A 54 10.30 1.15 -2.35
N VAL A 55 10.67 -0.13 -2.28
CA VAL A 55 11.99 -0.56 -1.77
C VAL A 55 13.12 0.00 -2.63
N ILE A 56 12.99 -0.04 -3.96
CA ILE A 56 14.00 0.52 -4.88
C ILE A 56 14.19 2.02 -4.61
N ILE A 57 13.09 2.78 -4.51
CA ILE A 57 13.14 4.22 -4.22
C ILE A 57 13.81 4.45 -2.86
N PHE A 58 13.43 3.71 -1.83
CA PHE A 58 13.97 3.83 -0.49
C PHE A 58 15.50 3.61 -0.44
N LEU A 59 15.98 2.57 -1.12
CA LEU A 59 17.42 2.29 -1.22
C LEU A 59 18.19 3.42 -1.92
N LEU A 60 17.64 3.96 -3.01
CA LEU A 60 18.24 5.11 -3.71
C LEU A 60 18.28 6.36 -2.84
N THR A 61 17.23 6.61 -2.06
CA THR A 61 17.19 7.71 -1.09
C THR A 61 18.30 7.56 -0.05
N ILE A 62 18.42 6.38 0.58
CA ILE A 62 19.49 6.12 1.56
C ILE A 62 20.87 6.30 0.93
N ALA A 63 21.10 5.70 -0.24
CA ALA A 63 22.38 5.80 -0.93
C ALA A 63 22.77 7.25 -1.24
N THR A 64 21.80 8.07 -1.66
CA THR A 64 21.99 9.49 -1.93
C THR A 64 22.33 10.25 -0.66
N VAL A 65 21.59 10.02 0.43
CA VAL A 65 21.84 10.66 1.73
C VAL A 65 23.24 10.30 2.24
N VAL A 66 23.59 9.02 2.25
CA VAL A 66 24.92 8.55 2.69
C VAL A 66 26.02 9.18 1.84
N SER A 67 25.86 9.19 0.52
CA SER A 67 26.83 9.80 -0.39
C SER A 67 26.98 11.30 -0.14
N SER A 68 25.89 12.01 0.15
CA SER A 68 25.90 13.44 0.50
C SER A 68 26.64 13.68 1.81
N VAL A 69 26.34 12.88 2.84
CA VAL A 69 26.98 12.98 4.16
C VAL A 69 28.47 12.69 4.08
N LEU A 70 28.88 11.63 3.39
CA LEU A 70 30.29 11.30 3.19
C LEU A 70 31.05 12.41 2.45
N LYS A 71 30.43 13.04 1.44
CA LYS A 71 31.03 14.21 0.77
C LYS A 71 31.16 15.41 1.71
N SER A 72 30.20 15.64 2.60
CA SER A 72 30.26 16.76 3.56
C SER A 72 31.21 16.52 4.74
N ALA A 73 31.44 15.27 5.12
CA ALA A 73 32.27 14.90 6.26
C ALA A 73 33.73 14.55 5.88
N GLY A 74 33.99 14.31 4.60
CA GLY A 74 35.31 14.02 4.04
C GLY A 74 36.03 15.21 3.42
N GLN A 75 35.51 16.44 3.61
CA GLN A 75 36.22 17.70 3.33
C GLN A 75 36.75 18.30 4.63
#